data_AF-A0A8H7M934-F1
#
_entry.id   AF-A0A8H7M934-F1
#
_cell.length_a   1.000
_cell.length_b   1.000
_cell.length_c   1.000
_cell.angle_alpha   90.00
_cell.angle_beta   90.00
_cell.angle_gamma   90.00
#
_symmetry.space_group_name_H-M   'P 1'
#
loop_
_entity.id
_entity.type
_entity.pdbx_description
1 polymer ?
#
loop_
_entity_poly.entity_id
_entity_poly.type
_entity_poly.pdbx_seq_one_letter_code
_entity_poly.pdbx_strand_id
1 'polypeptide(L)'
;MSGVSTPLSSSSTLTGPLSEPSSPKGQKGGLNAYDTVSPHTAPGTTTTSPVAYTIEALAAQHSSSVVVFDLAEQAGDSCTTRAGAGLGLVGRLSEGTSEDGARATKGAITAFTTPEGLAQMVPALSILPAPSSSGRLVIQVAAVTPTPTLELTPTLAPAARALASLGSDFTVLISSTAQEAAEFAALSTHSRAMSFTYSTILEPRAKPANRFHLHWNSDAEVALVLLNGPLAALARLLPATLQALVSFPFVPSPMEHRGSSQSSSRIRQEVHVVEEVPNGSGSGPLFGDVLTSGLSNVSVRGHRVPSKRSEAFHNSANAFAKFITEITSIPSSLAQGAKYKSLAFLSTPTVASLTHLPQITAHTFLTQGGPIAARLLPVYDAFASSQGAVISRLVLTPSNDEHLSKAPVSSIASLEKQVDCLTIVDPSLLASHNTFTLVKDGAPVLVLASGGAPEVASRLPREAIEDINARGIRVYTFDVENAAAEIGDSGSTPRFYKPRSPISFSCDLRDVVAGVSSTVACDAAWSGLVGVEIPVPEPLAEDAAPPKKLAAFAFNALNLDDPAYDGRPAPAILHLAHGPRQRSD
;
A
#
# COMPACT_ATOMS: atom_id res chain seq x y z
N MET A 1 32.56 -44.13 3.56
CA MET A 1 31.88 -43.15 2.67
C MET A 1 30.96 -42.31 3.54
N SER A 2 31.21 -41.01 3.63
CA SER A 2 30.50 -40.11 4.56
C SER A 2 29.88 -38.95 3.78
N GLY A 3 28.56 -38.80 3.87
CA GLY A 3 27.90 -37.58 3.39
C GLY A 3 28.31 -36.38 4.24
N VAL A 4 28.68 -35.28 3.61
CA VAL A 4 29.00 -34.02 4.29
C VAL A 4 27.75 -33.14 4.24
N SER A 5 27.11 -32.93 5.39
CA SER A 5 25.96 -32.03 5.50
C SER A 5 26.39 -30.57 5.37
N THR A 6 25.79 -29.83 4.44
CA THR A 6 25.92 -28.38 4.33
C THR A 6 25.05 -27.67 5.36
N PRO A 7 25.60 -26.78 6.20
CA PRO A 7 24.78 -25.98 7.12
C PRO A 7 24.02 -24.89 6.34
N LEU A 8 22.69 -24.88 6.44
CA LEU A 8 21.86 -23.77 5.97
C LEU A 8 22.05 -22.56 6.88
N SER A 9 22.16 -21.36 6.29
CA SER A 9 22.23 -20.10 7.03
C SER A 9 20.91 -19.33 6.91
N SER A 10 20.58 -18.56 7.94
CA SER A 10 19.22 -18.05 8.17
C SER A 10 18.90 -16.83 7.31
N SER A 11 17.99 -16.98 6.35
CA SER A 11 17.17 -15.86 5.84
C SER A 11 15.81 -15.88 6.54
N SER A 12 15.33 -14.74 7.04
CA SER A 12 14.13 -14.66 7.88
C SER A 12 12.84 -14.49 7.07
N THR A 13 12.58 -15.38 6.14
CA THR A 13 11.24 -15.63 5.57
C THR A 13 10.63 -16.89 6.18
N LEU A 14 9.31 -16.99 6.25
CA LEU A 14 8.58 -18.06 6.95
C LEU A 14 8.81 -19.46 6.35
N THR A 15 9.81 -20.20 6.84
CA THR A 15 10.05 -21.60 6.46
C THR A 15 9.91 -22.56 7.63
N GLY A 16 8.84 -23.36 7.63
CA GLY A 16 8.86 -24.70 8.24
C GLY A 16 9.65 -25.68 7.36
N PRO A 17 9.97 -26.89 7.84
CA PRO A 17 10.63 -27.91 7.03
C PRO A 17 9.74 -28.35 5.86
N LEU A 18 10.32 -28.42 4.66
CA LEU A 18 9.64 -28.70 3.40
C LEU A 18 9.06 -30.12 3.32
N SER A 19 7.75 -30.24 3.52
CA SER A 19 6.87 -31.29 2.99
C SER A 19 5.42 -30.84 3.17
N GLU A 20 4.62 -30.92 2.11
CA GLU A 20 3.26 -30.35 1.98
C GLU A 20 3.21 -28.80 2.00
N PRO A 21 2.26 -28.17 1.28
CA PRO A 21 1.98 -26.73 1.41
C PRO A 21 1.27 -26.47 2.75
N SER A 22 2.05 -26.44 3.83
CA SER A 22 1.53 -26.33 5.19
C SER A 22 0.75 -25.01 5.35
N SER A 23 -0.57 -25.10 5.53
CA SER A 23 -1.38 -23.94 5.89
C SER A 23 -0.75 -23.31 7.15
N PRO A 24 -0.53 -21.98 7.20
CA PRO A 24 0.08 -21.35 8.36
C PRO A 24 -0.77 -21.69 9.59
N LYS A 25 -0.19 -22.46 10.53
CA LYS A 25 -0.88 -22.87 11.76
C LYS A 25 -1.10 -21.62 12.60
N GLY A 26 -2.26 -20.98 12.39
CA GLY A 26 -2.66 -19.72 13.02
C GLY A 26 -2.35 -19.78 14.50
N GLN A 27 -1.29 -19.07 14.89
CA GLN A 27 -0.71 -19.24 16.21
C GLN A 27 -1.70 -18.63 17.20
N LYS A 28 -2.35 -19.46 18.04
CA LYS A 28 -3.28 -19.00 19.08
C LYS A 28 -2.59 -18.28 20.26
N GLY A 29 -1.47 -17.61 20.00
CA GLY A 29 -1.08 -16.44 20.78
C GLY A 29 -2.09 -15.34 20.47
N GLY A 30 -2.61 -14.65 21.48
CA GLY A 30 -3.68 -13.69 21.28
C GLY A 30 -3.24 -12.51 20.43
N LEU A 31 -3.72 -12.44 19.19
CA LEU A 31 -3.99 -11.16 18.54
C LEU A 31 -4.96 -10.42 19.46
N ASN A 32 -4.55 -9.26 19.99
CA ASN A 32 -5.40 -8.51 20.91
C ASN A 32 -6.62 -7.99 20.13
N ALA A 33 -7.81 -8.07 20.73
CA ALA A 33 -9.07 -7.64 20.12
C ALA A 33 -9.22 -6.12 19.93
N TYR A 34 -8.09 -5.39 19.95
CA TYR A 34 -7.95 -3.96 19.72
C TYR A 34 -7.11 -3.66 18.45
N ASP A 35 -6.33 -4.64 17.95
CA ASP A 35 -5.56 -4.50 16.70
C ASP A 35 -6.34 -4.96 15.46
N THR A 36 -7.51 -5.60 15.66
CA THR A 36 -8.46 -5.96 14.59
C THR A 36 -9.59 -4.94 14.47
N VAL A 37 -9.98 -4.62 13.24
CA VAL A 37 -11.16 -3.79 12.96
C VAL A 37 -12.40 -4.53 13.45
N SER A 38 -13.02 -4.01 14.50
CA SER A 38 -14.31 -4.49 14.98
C SER A 38 -15.39 -4.21 13.92
N PRO A 39 -16.39 -5.09 13.74
CA PRO A 39 -17.59 -4.79 12.95
C PRO A 39 -18.46 -3.67 13.57
N HIS A 40 -17.99 -3.04 14.66
CA HIS A 40 -18.59 -1.89 15.33
C HIS A 40 -17.63 -0.70 15.46
N THR A 41 -16.44 -0.71 14.83
CA THR A 41 -15.59 0.49 14.77
C THR A 41 -16.29 1.57 13.96
N ALA A 42 -16.24 2.83 14.39
CA ALA A 42 -17.01 3.90 13.77
C ALA A 42 -16.46 4.27 12.37
N PRO A 43 -17.32 4.60 11.38
CA PRO A 43 -16.86 5.06 10.07
C PRO A 43 -15.88 6.22 10.18
N GLY A 44 -14.71 6.08 9.55
CA GLY A 44 -13.59 7.03 9.65
C GLY A 44 -12.49 6.66 10.66
N THR A 45 -12.65 5.57 11.43
CA THR A 45 -11.55 5.03 12.26
C THR A 45 -10.51 4.31 11.41
N THR A 46 -9.40 4.98 11.16
CA THR A 46 -8.24 4.48 10.39
C THR A 46 -7.58 3.27 11.04
N THR A 47 -7.23 2.26 10.24
CA THR A 47 -6.44 1.10 10.71
C THR A 47 -5.03 1.51 11.13
N THR A 48 -4.57 1.02 12.28
CA THR A 48 -3.22 1.27 12.81
C THR A 48 -2.15 0.43 12.09
N SER A 49 -2.55 -0.68 11.47
CA SER A 49 -1.71 -1.56 10.66
C SER A 49 -1.94 -1.37 9.15
N PRO A 50 -0.96 -1.73 8.30
CA PRO A 50 -1.17 -1.91 6.87
C PRO A 50 -2.36 -2.84 6.59
N VAL A 51 -3.23 -2.43 5.66
CA VAL A 51 -4.51 -3.11 5.40
C VAL A 51 -4.36 -4.60 5.07
N ALA A 52 -3.27 -5.01 4.43
CA ALA A 52 -2.96 -6.42 4.16
C ALA A 52 -3.04 -7.28 5.44
N TYR A 53 -2.38 -6.85 6.52
CA TYR A 53 -2.43 -7.55 7.82
C TYR A 53 -3.83 -7.57 8.43
N THR A 54 -4.64 -6.54 8.22
CA THR A 54 -6.05 -6.54 8.67
C THR A 54 -6.88 -7.57 7.88
N ILE A 55 -6.69 -7.66 6.57
CA ILE A 55 -7.34 -8.67 5.71
C ILE A 55 -6.86 -10.08 6.06
N GLU A 56 -5.56 -10.28 6.29
CA GLU A 56 -4.96 -11.55 6.73
C GLU A 56 -5.47 -11.98 8.11
N ALA A 57 -5.58 -11.05 9.08
CA ALA A 57 -6.12 -11.33 10.40
C ALA A 57 -7.61 -11.71 10.32
N LEU A 58 -8.42 -10.98 9.53
CA LEU A 58 -9.82 -11.33 9.28
C LEU A 58 -9.94 -12.70 8.58
N ALA A 59 -9.09 -12.98 7.60
CA ALA A 59 -9.03 -14.28 6.94
C ALA A 59 -8.70 -15.40 7.95
N ALA A 60 -7.66 -15.24 8.77
CA ALA A 60 -7.25 -16.22 9.77
C ALA A 60 -8.26 -16.39 10.92
N GLN A 61 -9.05 -15.36 11.24
CA GLN A 61 -10.08 -15.39 12.27
C GLN A 61 -11.40 -16.04 11.80
N HIS A 62 -11.76 -15.87 10.52
CA HIS A 62 -13.08 -16.25 10.00
C HIS A 62 -13.06 -17.38 8.94
N SER A 63 -11.89 -17.86 8.53
CA SER A 63 -11.72 -18.97 7.57
C SER A 63 -11.28 -20.26 8.26
N SER A 64 -11.73 -21.41 7.76
CA SER A 64 -11.23 -22.73 8.15
C SER A 64 -9.92 -23.11 7.45
N SER A 65 -9.62 -22.47 6.32
CA SER A 65 -8.34 -22.56 5.62
C SER A 65 -7.98 -21.23 4.98
N VAL A 66 -6.71 -20.83 5.05
CA VAL A 66 -6.15 -19.66 4.35
C VAL A 66 -5.02 -20.14 3.46
N VAL A 67 -5.01 -19.70 2.20
CA VAL A 67 -4.03 -20.08 1.18
C VAL A 67 -3.52 -18.84 0.46
N VAL A 68 -2.22 -18.79 0.16
CA VAL A 68 -1.58 -17.70 -0.59
C VAL A 68 -1.05 -18.26 -1.91
N PHE A 69 -1.27 -17.53 -3.01
CA PHE A 69 -0.83 -17.91 -4.35
C PHE A 69 -0.01 -16.79 -4.99
N ASP A 70 1.24 -16.65 -4.56
CA ASP A 70 2.17 -15.63 -5.04
C ASP A 70 3.03 -16.11 -6.23
N LEU A 71 3.70 -15.16 -6.91
CA LEU A 71 4.68 -15.41 -7.98
C LEU A 71 6.02 -15.97 -7.44
N ALA A 72 6.53 -15.45 -6.33
CA ALA A 72 7.92 -15.68 -5.92
C ALA A 72 8.19 -17.14 -5.51
N GLU A 73 7.21 -17.78 -4.87
CA GLU A 73 7.34 -19.15 -4.33
C GLU A 73 7.18 -20.24 -5.41
N GLN A 74 6.55 -19.92 -6.56
CA GLN A 74 6.25 -20.89 -7.63
C GLN A 74 7.44 -21.24 -8.54
N ALA A 75 8.60 -20.62 -8.33
CA ALA A 75 9.81 -20.91 -9.10
C ALA A 75 10.51 -22.24 -8.72
N GLY A 76 10.12 -22.87 -7.61
CA GLY A 76 10.85 -23.99 -7.01
C GLY A 76 10.32 -25.40 -7.28
N ASP A 77 9.01 -25.58 -7.53
CA ASP A 77 8.41 -26.92 -7.59
C ASP A 77 7.36 -27.08 -8.71
N SER A 78 7.33 -28.28 -9.30
CA SER A 78 6.87 -28.54 -10.67
C SER A 78 5.35 -28.65 -10.88
N CYS A 79 4.54 -28.47 -9.83
CA CYS A 79 3.12 -28.85 -9.84
C CYS A 79 2.14 -27.70 -9.52
N THR A 80 2.62 -26.50 -9.17
CA THR A 80 1.79 -25.41 -8.61
C THR A 80 1.52 -24.25 -9.58
N THR A 81 1.19 -24.57 -10.85
CA THR A 81 0.62 -23.55 -11.76
C THR A 81 -0.64 -22.93 -11.15
N ARG A 82 -0.95 -21.66 -11.47
CA ARG A 82 -2.13 -20.98 -10.90
C ARG A 82 -3.47 -21.57 -11.35
N ALA A 83 -3.52 -22.24 -12.50
CA ALA A 83 -4.65 -23.09 -12.87
C ALA A 83 -4.82 -24.27 -11.90
N GLY A 84 -3.70 -24.92 -11.53
CA GLY A 84 -3.65 -25.94 -10.48
C GLY A 84 -4.05 -25.40 -9.09
N ALA A 85 -3.69 -24.17 -8.75
CA ALA A 85 -4.17 -23.49 -7.55
C ALA A 85 -5.71 -23.35 -7.54
N GLY A 86 -6.30 -22.96 -8.68
CA GLY A 86 -7.76 -22.95 -8.86
C GLY A 86 -8.38 -24.33 -8.63
N LEU A 87 -7.83 -25.38 -9.25
CA LEU A 87 -8.29 -26.77 -9.05
C LEU A 87 -8.12 -27.25 -7.60
N GLY A 88 -7.08 -26.81 -6.90
CA GLY A 88 -6.87 -27.10 -5.47
C GLY A 88 -7.95 -26.49 -4.58
N LEU A 89 -8.49 -25.32 -4.93
CA LEU A 89 -9.65 -24.74 -4.25
C LEU A 89 -10.93 -25.51 -4.58
N VAL A 90 -11.12 -25.97 -5.83
CA VAL A 90 -12.24 -26.86 -6.20
C VAL A 90 -12.21 -28.14 -5.37
N GLY A 91 -11.07 -28.83 -5.32
CA GLY A 91 -10.91 -30.05 -4.53
C GLY A 91 -11.28 -29.85 -3.06
N ARG A 92 -10.72 -28.81 -2.42
CA ARG A 92 -11.02 -28.48 -1.00
C ARG A 92 -12.49 -28.11 -0.72
N LEU A 93 -13.26 -27.70 -1.74
CA LEU A 93 -14.69 -27.38 -1.61
C LEU A 93 -15.61 -28.54 -2.03
N SER A 94 -15.11 -29.49 -2.83
CA SER A 94 -15.85 -30.67 -3.28
C SER A 94 -15.62 -31.91 -2.40
N GLU A 95 -14.46 -32.04 -1.76
CA GLU A 95 -14.13 -33.15 -0.88
C GLU A 95 -14.84 -33.04 0.48
N GLY A 96 -16.06 -33.56 0.58
CA GLY A 96 -16.78 -33.64 1.86
C GLY A 96 -16.19 -34.62 2.89
N THR A 97 -15.08 -35.32 2.57
CA THR A 97 -14.67 -36.55 3.28
C THR A 97 -13.17 -36.71 3.59
N SER A 98 -12.27 -35.87 3.07
CA SER A 98 -10.86 -35.85 3.50
C SER A 98 -10.70 -35.09 4.83
N GLU A 99 -9.57 -35.20 5.55
CA GLU A 99 -9.41 -34.45 6.82
C GLU A 99 -9.43 -32.93 6.61
N ASP A 100 -8.76 -32.43 5.56
CA ASP A 100 -8.81 -31.01 5.20
C ASP A 100 -10.17 -30.63 4.62
N GLY A 101 -10.83 -31.52 3.87
CA GLY A 101 -12.24 -31.38 3.49
C GLY A 101 -13.19 -31.24 4.70
N ALA A 102 -12.99 -32.03 5.75
CA ALA A 102 -13.74 -31.98 7.01
C ALA A 102 -13.45 -30.73 7.87
N ARG A 103 -12.39 -29.98 7.54
CA ARG A 103 -12.11 -28.63 8.06
C ARG A 103 -12.74 -27.57 7.15
N ALA A 104 -12.57 -27.68 5.84
CA ALA A 104 -13.12 -26.77 4.84
C ALA A 104 -14.65 -26.66 4.96
N THR A 105 -15.36 -27.79 5.03
CA THR A 105 -16.83 -27.95 5.19
C THR A 105 -17.44 -27.36 6.48
N LYS A 106 -16.66 -26.63 7.28
CA LYS A 106 -17.11 -25.92 8.49
C LYS A 106 -16.85 -24.41 8.44
N GLY A 107 -16.49 -23.83 7.30
CA GLY A 107 -16.11 -22.42 7.25
C GLY A 107 -15.99 -21.80 5.86
N ALA A 108 -15.32 -20.66 5.81
CA ALA A 108 -14.80 -20.10 4.56
C ALA A 108 -13.42 -20.70 4.27
N ILE A 109 -13.10 -20.90 3.00
CA ILE A 109 -11.70 -20.86 2.54
C ILE A 109 -11.43 -19.40 2.13
N THR A 110 -10.27 -18.85 2.49
CA THR A 110 -9.77 -17.60 1.90
C THR A 110 -8.51 -17.86 1.08
N ALA A 111 -8.49 -17.36 -0.15
CA ALA A 111 -7.32 -17.41 -1.04
C ALA A 111 -6.82 -16.00 -1.36
N PHE A 112 -5.51 -15.79 -1.35
CA PHE A 112 -4.86 -14.54 -1.77
C PHE A 112 -4.21 -14.71 -3.16
N THR A 113 -4.44 -13.76 -4.08
CA THR A 113 -3.88 -13.80 -5.44
C THR A 113 -3.78 -12.40 -6.08
N THR A 114 -3.33 -12.34 -7.34
CA THR A 114 -3.20 -11.13 -8.18
C THR A 114 -4.22 -11.14 -9.34
N PRO A 115 -4.50 -10.01 -10.02
CA PRO A 115 -5.33 -9.94 -11.22
C PRO A 115 -5.01 -11.00 -12.28
N GLU A 116 -3.73 -11.17 -12.60
CA GLU A 116 -3.23 -12.19 -13.53
C GLU A 116 -3.41 -13.60 -12.96
N GLY A 117 -3.27 -13.76 -11.64
CA GLY A 117 -3.48 -15.05 -10.99
C GLY A 117 -4.93 -15.49 -11.01
N LEU A 118 -5.88 -14.58 -10.78
CA LEU A 118 -7.29 -14.89 -10.94
C LEU A 118 -7.63 -15.26 -12.39
N ALA A 119 -7.11 -14.53 -13.38
CA ALA A 119 -7.35 -14.83 -14.79
C ALA A 119 -6.97 -16.28 -15.17
N GLN A 120 -5.90 -16.81 -14.57
CA GLN A 120 -5.46 -18.19 -14.74
C GLN A 120 -6.28 -19.22 -13.92
N MET A 121 -6.95 -18.78 -12.85
CA MET A 121 -7.83 -19.64 -12.02
C MET A 121 -9.26 -19.77 -12.58
N VAL A 122 -9.76 -18.79 -13.35
CA VAL A 122 -11.15 -18.74 -13.88
C VAL A 122 -11.68 -20.08 -14.44
N PRO A 123 -10.95 -20.83 -15.29
CA PRO A 123 -11.46 -22.10 -15.84
C PRO A 123 -11.71 -23.21 -14.80
N ALA A 124 -11.04 -23.15 -13.65
CA ALA A 124 -11.32 -24.02 -12.51
C ALA A 124 -12.44 -23.44 -11.62
N LEU A 125 -12.54 -22.12 -11.52
CA LEU A 125 -13.58 -21.45 -10.73
C LEU A 125 -14.98 -21.61 -11.35
N SER A 126 -15.10 -21.89 -12.65
CA SER A 126 -16.36 -22.23 -13.32
C SER A 126 -16.89 -23.65 -13.07
N ILE A 127 -16.13 -24.53 -12.40
CA ILE A 127 -16.58 -25.90 -12.03
C ILE A 127 -16.86 -26.06 -10.53
N LEU A 128 -16.97 -24.94 -9.80
CA LEU A 128 -17.20 -24.96 -8.35
C LEU A 128 -18.64 -25.34 -7.97
N PRO A 129 -18.83 -25.98 -6.80
CA PRO A 129 -20.17 -26.16 -6.24
C PRO A 129 -20.75 -24.79 -5.82
N ALA A 130 -22.08 -24.65 -5.95
CA ALA A 130 -22.79 -23.45 -5.51
C ALA A 130 -22.54 -23.16 -4.01
N PRO A 131 -22.38 -21.88 -3.60
CA PRO A 131 -22.00 -21.52 -2.24
C PRO A 131 -23.04 -21.98 -1.20
N SER A 132 -22.54 -22.48 -0.07
CA SER A 132 -23.36 -23.05 1.01
C SER A 132 -22.95 -22.52 2.38
N SER A 133 -23.75 -22.81 3.41
CA SER A 133 -23.41 -22.45 4.80
C SER A 133 -22.16 -23.18 5.33
N SER A 134 -21.84 -24.34 4.75
CA SER A 134 -20.71 -25.20 5.13
C SER A 134 -19.45 -24.97 4.27
N GLY A 135 -19.62 -24.58 3.01
CA GLY A 135 -18.51 -24.29 2.10
C GLY A 135 -18.76 -23.00 1.33
N ARG A 136 -17.91 -22.00 1.57
CA ARG A 136 -17.82 -20.75 0.81
C ARG A 136 -16.35 -20.40 0.55
N LEU A 137 -16.08 -19.67 -0.54
CA LEU A 137 -14.74 -19.22 -0.91
C LEU A 137 -14.71 -17.70 -0.99
N VAL A 138 -13.73 -17.10 -0.33
CA VAL A 138 -13.35 -15.70 -0.47
C VAL A 138 -12.03 -15.65 -1.23
N ILE A 139 -11.95 -14.83 -2.28
CA ILE A 139 -10.68 -14.60 -2.99
C ILE A 139 -10.32 -13.13 -2.85
N GLN A 140 -9.25 -12.87 -2.11
CA GLN A 140 -8.64 -11.57 -1.90
C GLN A 140 -7.69 -11.30 -3.08
N VAL A 141 -7.98 -10.27 -3.87
CA VAL A 141 -7.21 -9.94 -5.07
C VAL A 141 -6.52 -8.59 -4.89
N ALA A 142 -5.23 -8.62 -4.57
CA ALA A 142 -4.41 -7.42 -4.49
C ALA A 142 -4.23 -6.86 -5.91
N ALA A 143 -4.77 -5.66 -6.18
CA ALA A 143 -4.88 -5.07 -7.52
C ALA A 143 -3.55 -4.56 -8.10
N VAL A 144 -2.53 -5.43 -8.13
CA VAL A 144 -1.15 -5.16 -8.53
C VAL A 144 -0.78 -6.11 -9.67
N THR A 145 -0.22 -5.56 -10.75
CA THR A 145 0.20 -6.30 -11.94
C THR A 145 1.66 -5.96 -12.26
N PRO A 146 2.56 -6.95 -12.44
CA PRO A 146 3.91 -6.70 -12.91
C PRO A 146 3.88 -6.25 -14.39
N THR A 147 4.64 -5.21 -14.72
CA THR A 147 4.93 -4.81 -16.11
C THR A 147 5.95 -5.76 -16.76
N PRO A 148 6.19 -5.64 -18.08
CA PRO A 148 7.34 -6.29 -18.72
C PRO A 148 8.71 -5.85 -18.18
N THR A 149 8.78 -4.69 -17.51
CA THR A 149 9.94 -4.17 -16.77
C THR A 149 10.00 -4.67 -15.31
N LEU A 150 9.13 -5.61 -14.92
CA LEU A 150 8.97 -6.16 -13.56
C LEU A 150 8.51 -5.14 -12.49
N GLU A 151 8.09 -3.95 -12.91
CA GLU A 151 7.59 -2.87 -12.04
C GLU A 151 6.14 -3.18 -11.62
N LEU A 152 5.79 -2.91 -10.36
CA LEU A 152 4.49 -3.29 -9.81
C LEU A 152 3.45 -2.18 -9.97
N THR A 153 2.70 -2.19 -11.09
CA THR A 153 1.63 -1.21 -11.36
C THR A 153 0.34 -1.56 -10.60
N PRO A 154 -0.27 -0.62 -9.85
CA PRO A 154 -1.62 -0.79 -9.32
C PRO A 154 -2.64 -0.65 -10.46
N THR A 155 -3.25 -1.76 -10.89
CA THR A 155 -4.23 -1.77 -11.99
C THR A 155 -5.14 -2.99 -11.95
N LEU A 156 -6.41 -2.80 -12.31
CA LEU A 156 -7.40 -3.88 -12.49
C LEU A 156 -7.40 -4.47 -13.92
N ALA A 157 -6.52 -4.00 -14.81
CA ALA A 157 -6.53 -4.36 -16.23
C ALA A 157 -6.59 -5.88 -16.54
N PRO A 158 -5.76 -6.77 -15.95
CA PRO A 158 -5.87 -8.22 -16.22
C PRO A 158 -7.15 -8.83 -15.63
N ALA A 159 -7.57 -8.32 -14.47
CA ALA A 159 -8.77 -8.79 -13.77
C ALA A 159 -10.04 -8.50 -14.57
N ALA A 160 -10.13 -7.40 -15.33
CA ALA A 160 -11.32 -7.05 -16.10
C ALA A 160 -11.85 -8.20 -17.00
N ARG A 161 -10.94 -8.99 -17.61
CA ARG A 161 -11.32 -10.19 -18.38
C ARG A 161 -11.76 -11.36 -17.51
N ALA A 162 -11.09 -11.56 -16.38
CA ALA A 162 -11.45 -12.60 -15.42
C ALA A 162 -12.86 -12.36 -14.87
N LEU A 163 -13.15 -11.12 -14.47
CA LEU A 163 -14.44 -10.67 -13.97
C LEU A 163 -15.58 -10.90 -14.96
N ALA A 164 -15.37 -10.53 -16.23
CA ALA A 164 -16.32 -10.78 -17.31
C ALA A 164 -16.58 -12.27 -17.60
N SER A 165 -15.77 -13.16 -17.05
CA SER A 165 -15.83 -14.62 -17.23
C SER A 165 -16.34 -15.37 -15.98
N LEU A 166 -16.69 -14.65 -14.90
CA LEU A 166 -17.26 -15.24 -13.69
C LEU A 166 -18.76 -15.53 -13.86
N GLY A 167 -19.21 -16.65 -13.30
CA GLY A 167 -20.63 -16.98 -13.22
C GLY A 167 -21.41 -16.10 -12.23
N SER A 168 -22.74 -16.16 -12.29
CA SER A 168 -23.66 -15.42 -11.41
C SER A 168 -23.57 -15.79 -9.93
N ASP A 169 -22.94 -16.91 -9.59
CA ASP A 169 -22.73 -17.36 -8.20
C ASP A 169 -21.68 -16.53 -7.44
N PHE A 170 -20.94 -15.67 -8.16
CA PHE A 170 -19.92 -14.80 -7.61
C PHE A 170 -20.44 -13.38 -7.33
N THR A 171 -20.16 -12.88 -6.13
CA THR A 171 -20.25 -11.46 -5.78
C THR A 171 -18.87 -10.82 -5.93
N VAL A 172 -18.75 -9.74 -6.71
CA VAL A 172 -17.47 -9.03 -6.88
C VAL A 172 -17.51 -7.66 -6.22
N LEU A 173 -16.68 -7.50 -5.20
CA LEU A 173 -16.51 -6.26 -4.48
C LEU A 173 -15.31 -5.49 -5.08
N ILE A 174 -15.57 -4.43 -5.85
CA ILE A 174 -14.59 -3.55 -6.52
C ILE A 174 -14.73 -2.11 -5.99
N SER A 175 -13.60 -1.41 -5.83
CA SER A 175 -13.20 -1.02 -4.48
C SER A 175 -11.93 -0.08 -4.49
N SER A 176 -11.83 1.11 -3.80
CA SER A 176 -10.77 2.18 -3.98
C SER A 176 -10.07 3.01 -2.82
N THR A 177 -10.40 3.01 -1.51
CA THR A 177 -9.51 3.43 -0.36
C THR A 177 -9.12 2.36 0.71
N ALA A 178 -7.96 2.46 1.36
CA ALA A 178 -7.50 1.41 2.30
C ALA A 178 -8.52 0.97 3.39
N GLN A 179 -9.45 1.84 3.78
CA GLN A 179 -10.47 1.54 4.79
C GLN A 179 -11.39 0.39 4.36
N GLU A 180 -12.12 0.54 3.25
CA GLU A 180 -13.19 -0.41 2.94
C GLU A 180 -12.68 -1.72 2.32
N ALA A 181 -11.38 -1.85 2.06
CA ALA A 181 -10.78 -3.17 1.85
C ALA A 181 -10.85 -4.03 3.11
N ALA A 182 -10.64 -3.45 4.30
CA ALA A 182 -10.85 -4.14 5.56
C ALA A 182 -12.34 -4.43 5.78
N GLU A 183 -13.21 -3.46 5.51
CA GLU A 183 -14.67 -3.63 5.63
C GLU A 183 -15.21 -4.70 4.67
N PHE A 184 -14.68 -4.78 3.45
CA PHE A 184 -15.03 -5.81 2.47
C PHE A 184 -14.42 -7.17 2.78
N ALA A 185 -13.22 -7.23 3.36
CA ALA A 185 -12.70 -8.48 3.91
C ALA A 185 -13.56 -8.98 5.09
N ALA A 186 -14.04 -8.08 5.96
CA ALA A 186 -14.98 -8.43 7.01
C ALA A 186 -16.33 -8.87 6.43
N LEU A 187 -16.90 -8.13 5.49
CA LEU A 187 -18.18 -8.44 4.85
C LEU A 187 -18.13 -9.77 4.09
N SER A 188 -17.10 -10.01 3.29
CA SER A 188 -16.94 -11.23 2.48
C SER A 188 -16.73 -12.47 3.35
N THR A 189 -15.93 -12.38 4.41
CA THR A 189 -15.74 -13.50 5.35
C THR A 189 -17.00 -13.84 6.16
N HIS A 190 -17.86 -12.85 6.46
CA HIS A 190 -19.14 -13.06 7.14
C HIS A 190 -20.32 -13.40 6.21
N SER A 191 -20.22 -13.08 4.92
CA SER A 191 -21.27 -13.34 3.92
C SER A 191 -21.49 -14.84 3.69
N ARG A 192 -22.67 -15.18 3.15
CA ARG A 192 -22.99 -16.53 2.65
C ARG A 192 -22.71 -16.70 1.15
N ALA A 193 -22.43 -15.61 0.43
CA ALA A 193 -22.09 -15.65 -0.98
C ALA A 193 -20.61 -15.99 -1.20
N MET A 194 -20.29 -16.49 -2.39
CA MET A 194 -18.91 -16.57 -2.86
C MET A 194 -18.44 -15.17 -3.24
N SER A 195 -17.27 -14.74 -2.76
CA SER A 195 -16.90 -13.32 -2.82
C SER A 195 -15.48 -13.07 -3.28
N PHE A 196 -15.34 -12.27 -4.34
CA PHE A 196 -14.10 -11.56 -4.62
C PHE A 196 -14.07 -10.28 -3.82
N THR A 197 -12.98 -10.07 -3.09
CA THR A 197 -12.63 -8.76 -2.54
C THR A 197 -11.40 -8.27 -3.28
N TYR A 198 -11.62 -7.35 -4.20
CA TYR A 198 -10.58 -6.40 -4.56
C TYR A 198 -10.56 -5.37 -3.44
N SER A 199 -9.39 -5.05 -2.91
CA SER A 199 -9.22 -3.94 -1.97
C SER A 199 -9.55 -2.66 -2.76
N THR A 200 -10.57 -1.83 -2.47
CA THR A 200 -10.75 -0.88 -1.35
C THR A 200 -12.08 0.06 -1.12
N ILE A 201 -13.37 -0.04 -1.57
CA ILE A 201 -14.59 0.90 -1.35
C ILE A 201 -15.93 0.13 -1.57
N LEU A 202 -17.09 0.20 -0.88
CA LEU A 202 -17.77 1.14 0.06
C LEU A 202 -18.82 0.38 0.96
N GLU A 203 -19.24 0.93 2.10
CA GLU A 203 -20.25 0.42 3.07
C GLU A 203 -21.55 -0.27 2.53
N PRO A 204 -22.08 -1.26 3.29
CA PRO A 204 -23.47 -1.70 3.24
C PRO A 204 -24.30 -1.34 4.49
N ARG A 205 -25.32 -0.46 4.38
CA ARG A 205 -26.33 -0.31 5.45
C ARG A 205 -27.36 -1.44 5.38
N ALA A 206 -27.50 -2.20 6.47
CA ALA A 206 -28.11 -3.54 6.43
C ALA A 206 -29.58 -3.62 5.95
N LYS A 207 -29.78 -4.03 4.69
CA LYS A 207 -30.90 -4.87 4.21
C LYS A 207 -30.47 -5.60 2.92
N PRO A 208 -30.57 -6.94 2.84
CA PRO A 208 -30.05 -7.69 1.68
C PRO A 208 -31.04 -7.70 0.50
N ALA A 209 -31.05 -6.62 -0.31
CA ALA A 209 -31.58 -6.61 -1.68
C ALA A 209 -31.12 -5.35 -2.44
N ASN A 210 -30.33 -5.54 -3.51
CA ASN A 210 -30.04 -4.62 -4.62
C ASN A 210 -29.79 -3.12 -4.30
N ARG A 211 -28.55 -2.62 -4.50
CA ARG A 211 -28.24 -1.60 -5.54
C ARG A 211 -26.80 -1.07 -5.57
N PHE A 212 -26.44 -0.58 -6.75
CA PHE A 212 -25.30 0.29 -7.05
C PHE A 212 -25.40 1.63 -6.29
N HIS A 213 -24.27 2.15 -5.81
CA HIS A 213 -24.18 3.49 -5.25
C HIS A 213 -23.81 4.50 -6.34
N LEU A 214 -24.84 5.01 -7.01
CA LEU A 214 -24.74 6.02 -8.08
C LEU A 214 -24.61 7.42 -7.46
N HIS A 215 -23.39 7.88 -7.20
CA HIS A 215 -23.15 9.26 -6.75
C HIS A 215 -23.29 10.21 -7.96
N TRP A 216 -24.53 10.66 -8.19
CA TRP A 216 -24.92 11.54 -9.29
C TRP A 216 -25.38 12.89 -8.76
N ASN A 217 -24.69 13.97 -9.14
CA ASN A 217 -25.24 15.32 -9.03
C ASN A 217 -26.37 15.51 -10.05
N SER A 218 -27.58 15.84 -9.61
CA SER A 218 -28.78 16.00 -10.48
C SER A 218 -28.53 16.91 -11.69
N ASP A 219 -27.63 17.87 -11.53
CA ASP A 219 -27.38 18.98 -12.43
C ASP A 219 -26.16 18.75 -13.34
N ALA A 220 -25.54 17.56 -13.28
CA ALA A 220 -24.40 17.19 -14.11
C ALA A 220 -24.80 16.94 -15.58
N GLU A 221 -24.20 17.68 -16.51
CA GLU A 221 -24.34 17.42 -17.96
C GLU A 221 -23.51 16.20 -18.40
N VAL A 222 -22.41 15.93 -17.71
CA VAL A 222 -21.41 14.91 -18.05
C VAL A 222 -21.14 13.98 -16.87
N ALA A 223 -21.08 12.69 -17.15
CA ALA A 223 -20.86 11.63 -16.16
C ALA A 223 -19.54 10.87 -16.40
N LEU A 224 -18.95 10.37 -15.32
CA LEU A 224 -17.73 9.58 -15.35
C LEU A 224 -17.93 8.22 -14.66
N VAL A 225 -18.10 7.19 -15.47
CA VAL A 225 -18.28 5.82 -15.04
C VAL A 225 -16.91 5.12 -15.01
N LEU A 226 -16.52 4.58 -13.86
CA LEU A 226 -15.27 3.82 -13.71
C LEU A 226 -15.52 2.52 -12.95
N LEU A 227 -14.71 1.49 -13.22
CA LEU A 227 -14.53 0.46 -12.19
C LEU A 227 -14.00 1.14 -10.94
N ASN A 228 -14.53 0.77 -9.79
CA ASN A 228 -14.31 1.47 -8.53
C ASN A 228 -12.89 1.27 -7.95
N GLY A 229 -11.86 1.06 -8.78
CA GLY A 229 -10.46 0.87 -8.39
C GLY A 229 -9.67 2.18 -8.26
N PRO A 230 -8.33 2.14 -8.31
CA PRO A 230 -7.45 3.29 -8.10
C PRO A 230 -7.82 4.54 -8.92
N LEU A 231 -8.28 4.41 -10.17
CA LEU A 231 -8.74 5.54 -10.99
C LEU A 231 -10.03 6.20 -10.46
N ALA A 232 -10.92 5.46 -9.78
CA ALA A 232 -12.11 6.04 -9.16
C ALA A 232 -11.77 6.88 -7.92
N ALA A 233 -10.73 6.52 -7.16
CA ALA A 233 -10.21 7.37 -6.09
C ALA A 233 -9.52 8.64 -6.63
N LEU A 234 -8.85 8.56 -7.79
CA LEU A 234 -8.38 9.75 -8.51
C LEU A 234 -9.55 10.66 -8.95
N ALA A 235 -10.64 10.07 -9.45
CA ALA A 235 -11.83 10.83 -9.86
C ALA A 235 -12.50 11.61 -8.72
N ARG A 236 -12.32 11.21 -7.44
CA ARG A 236 -12.81 11.97 -6.27
C ARG A 236 -12.08 13.30 -6.03
N LEU A 237 -10.93 13.54 -6.69
CA LEU A 237 -10.21 14.83 -6.68
C LEU A 237 -10.73 15.83 -7.72
N LEU A 238 -11.66 15.43 -8.60
CA LEU A 238 -12.24 16.28 -9.63
C LEU A 238 -13.32 17.22 -9.03
N PRO A 239 -13.50 18.43 -9.58
CA PRO A 239 -14.54 19.37 -9.14
C PRO A 239 -15.97 18.79 -9.21
N ALA A 240 -16.88 19.29 -8.36
CA ALA A 240 -18.27 18.84 -8.28
C ALA A 240 -19.08 19.03 -9.59
N THR A 241 -18.61 19.88 -10.51
CA THR A 241 -19.16 20.04 -11.86
C THR A 241 -18.92 18.84 -12.78
N LEU A 242 -18.00 17.94 -12.42
CA LEU A 242 -17.70 16.67 -13.10
C LEU A 242 -18.21 15.44 -12.32
N GLN A 243 -18.86 15.65 -11.17
CA GLN A 243 -19.23 14.57 -10.26
C GLN A 243 -20.61 13.96 -10.61
N ALA A 244 -20.57 13.08 -11.60
CA ALA A 244 -21.26 11.81 -11.44
C ALA A 244 -20.21 10.68 -11.48
N LEU A 245 -19.85 10.14 -10.31
CA LEU A 245 -18.93 9.01 -10.18
C LEU A 245 -19.74 7.74 -9.96
N VAL A 246 -19.80 6.86 -10.97
CA VAL A 246 -20.49 5.58 -10.82
C VAL A 246 -19.49 4.48 -10.52
N SER A 247 -19.41 4.12 -9.24
CA SER A 247 -18.66 2.97 -8.71
C SER A 247 -19.50 1.69 -8.77
N PHE A 248 -19.07 0.71 -9.56
CA PHE A 248 -19.75 -0.58 -9.71
C PHE A 248 -19.20 -1.64 -8.75
N PRO A 249 -19.99 -2.16 -7.79
CA PRO A 249 -19.88 -3.55 -7.37
C PRO A 249 -20.40 -4.43 -8.51
N PHE A 250 -19.57 -5.33 -9.04
CA PHE A 250 -19.95 -6.15 -10.20
C PHE A 250 -20.74 -7.37 -9.73
N VAL A 251 -22.02 -7.39 -10.09
CA VAL A 251 -22.93 -8.54 -9.95
C VAL A 251 -23.57 -8.72 -11.33
N PRO A 252 -23.25 -9.80 -12.07
CA PRO A 252 -23.77 -10.02 -13.42
C PRO A 252 -25.24 -10.45 -13.36
N SER A 253 -26.13 -9.45 -13.30
CA SER A 253 -27.59 -9.61 -13.21
C SER A 253 -28.25 -8.43 -13.93
N PRO A 254 -29.35 -8.63 -14.68
CA PRO A 254 -29.97 -7.57 -15.48
C PRO A 254 -30.40 -6.37 -14.62
N MET A 255 -30.11 -5.16 -15.09
CA MET A 255 -30.29 -3.93 -14.31
C MET A 255 -31.78 -3.62 -14.07
N GLU A 256 -32.29 -3.99 -12.88
CA GLU A 256 -33.69 -3.79 -12.51
C GLU A 256 -33.98 -2.30 -12.20
N HIS A 257 -34.48 -1.57 -13.21
CA HIS A 257 -34.93 -0.18 -13.08
C HIS A 257 -36.08 -0.03 -12.07
N ARG A 258 -35.74 0.40 -10.84
CA ARG A 258 -36.72 0.69 -9.78
C ARG A 258 -36.39 1.96 -9.00
N GLY A 259 -36.76 3.11 -9.56
CA GLY A 259 -37.07 4.29 -8.76
C GLY A 259 -36.16 5.51 -8.94
N SER A 260 -36.21 6.14 -10.12
CA SER A 260 -36.29 7.61 -10.19
C SER A 260 -36.94 8.07 -11.50
N SER A 261 -38.22 7.76 -11.68
CA SER A 261 -39.05 8.35 -12.75
C SER A 261 -39.58 9.73 -12.33
N GLN A 262 -38.72 10.58 -11.76
CA GLN A 262 -39.02 12.01 -11.58
C GLN A 262 -38.54 12.78 -12.81
N SER A 263 -39.36 13.74 -13.25
CA SER A 263 -39.22 14.43 -14.53
C SER A 263 -38.14 15.53 -14.48
N SER A 264 -36.87 15.13 -14.46
CA SER A 264 -35.78 16.06 -14.77
C SER A 264 -35.82 16.46 -16.25
N SER A 265 -35.46 17.71 -16.54
CA SER A 265 -35.70 18.35 -17.83
C SER A 265 -34.61 18.05 -18.85
N ARG A 266 -34.98 17.45 -20.00
CA ARG A 266 -34.47 17.59 -21.40
C ARG A 266 -32.96 17.74 -21.73
N ILE A 267 -32.06 17.85 -20.77
CA ILE A 267 -30.61 17.96 -20.98
C ILE A 267 -30.11 16.63 -21.55
N ARG A 268 -29.31 16.68 -22.62
CA ARG A 268 -28.63 15.51 -23.16
C ARG A 268 -27.47 15.17 -22.24
N GLN A 269 -27.64 14.16 -21.40
CA GLN A 269 -26.56 13.66 -20.56
C GLN A 269 -25.55 12.88 -21.40
N GLU A 270 -24.27 13.15 -21.17
CA GLU A 270 -23.17 12.43 -21.79
C GLU A 270 -22.44 11.57 -20.75
N VAL A 271 -22.31 10.27 -21.01
CA VAL A 271 -21.69 9.30 -20.09
C VAL A 271 -20.38 8.82 -20.68
N HIS A 272 -19.28 9.09 -19.98
CA HIS A 272 -17.95 8.59 -20.32
C HIS A 272 -17.61 7.40 -19.43
N VAL A 273 -17.46 6.22 -20.03
CA VAL A 273 -16.98 5.01 -19.37
C VAL A 273 -15.45 4.97 -19.51
N VAL A 274 -14.73 5.14 -18.41
CA VAL A 274 -13.27 5.02 -18.35
C VAL A 274 -12.91 3.67 -17.75
N GLU A 275 -12.21 2.85 -18.54
CA GLU A 275 -11.95 1.45 -18.22
C GLU A 275 -10.46 1.09 -18.36
N GLU A 276 -9.90 0.46 -17.33
CA GLU A 276 -8.55 -0.10 -17.37
C GLU A 276 -8.50 -1.37 -18.23
N VAL A 277 -7.57 -1.42 -19.18
CA VAL A 277 -7.40 -2.55 -20.11
C VAL A 277 -5.93 -2.97 -20.22
N PRO A 278 -5.59 -4.26 -20.44
CA PRO A 278 -4.19 -4.69 -20.54
C PRO A 278 -3.44 -4.06 -21.71
N ASN A 279 -4.17 -3.73 -22.78
CA ASN A 279 -3.65 -3.09 -23.99
C ASN A 279 -4.78 -2.33 -24.71
N GLY A 280 -4.43 -1.39 -25.59
CA GLY A 280 -5.42 -0.52 -26.28
C GLY A 280 -6.40 -1.27 -27.19
N SER A 281 -6.07 -2.49 -27.63
CA SER A 281 -6.93 -3.31 -28.48
C SER A 281 -8.11 -3.94 -27.72
N GLY A 282 -7.97 -4.24 -26.43
CA GLY A 282 -9.04 -4.80 -25.61
C GLY A 282 -10.16 -3.82 -25.25
N SER A 283 -11.39 -4.32 -25.14
CA SER A 283 -12.42 -3.75 -24.27
C SER A 283 -12.46 -4.56 -22.97
N GLY A 284 -12.88 -3.96 -21.85
CA GLY A 284 -13.38 -4.71 -20.70
C GLY A 284 -14.92 -4.77 -20.70
N PRO A 285 -15.52 -5.28 -19.61
CA PRO A 285 -16.96 -5.47 -19.49
C PRO A 285 -17.75 -4.17 -19.26
N LEU A 286 -17.18 -3.17 -18.58
CA LEU A 286 -17.93 -2.04 -18.02
C LEU A 286 -18.64 -1.22 -19.09
N PHE A 287 -18.03 -1.03 -20.27
CA PHE A 287 -18.69 -0.35 -21.37
C PHE A 287 -19.90 -1.13 -21.91
N GLY A 288 -19.85 -2.47 -21.91
CA GLY A 288 -20.97 -3.33 -22.27
C GLY A 288 -22.10 -3.29 -21.24
N ASP A 289 -21.75 -3.32 -19.95
CA ASP A 289 -22.72 -3.24 -18.84
C ASP A 289 -23.44 -1.88 -18.85
N VAL A 290 -22.71 -0.79 -19.08
CA VAL A 290 -23.29 0.57 -19.18
C VAL A 290 -24.12 0.73 -20.45
N LEU A 291 -23.75 0.11 -21.57
CA LEU A 291 -24.54 0.16 -22.81
C LEU A 291 -25.83 -0.68 -22.71
N THR A 292 -25.81 -1.79 -21.98
CA THR A 292 -26.98 -2.68 -21.77
C THR A 292 -27.88 -2.28 -20.59
N SER A 293 -27.44 -1.32 -19.78
CA SER A 293 -28.18 -0.72 -18.63
C SER A 293 -29.59 -0.20 -18.91
N GLY A 294 -29.97 0.03 -20.17
CA GLY A 294 -31.24 0.68 -20.52
C GLY A 294 -31.29 2.19 -20.30
N LEU A 295 -30.14 2.86 -20.12
CA LEU A 295 -30.05 4.33 -20.13
C LEU A 295 -30.63 4.90 -21.45
N SER A 296 -31.71 5.68 -21.35
CA SER A 296 -32.40 6.27 -22.50
C SER A 296 -32.15 7.78 -22.61
N ASN A 297 -32.02 8.29 -23.84
CA ASN A 297 -31.66 9.69 -24.14
C ASN A 297 -30.24 10.12 -23.68
N VAL A 298 -29.37 9.15 -23.37
CA VAL A 298 -27.99 9.35 -22.92
C VAL A 298 -27.00 9.04 -24.05
N SER A 299 -25.94 9.84 -24.19
CA SER A 299 -24.83 9.56 -25.12
C SER A 299 -23.70 8.84 -24.39
N VAL A 300 -23.54 7.53 -24.59
CA VAL A 300 -22.49 6.73 -23.92
C VAL A 300 -21.24 6.63 -24.80
N ARG A 301 -20.05 6.95 -24.27
CA ARG A 301 -18.75 6.73 -24.93
C ARG A 301 -17.80 5.92 -24.03
N GLY A 302 -17.09 4.95 -24.63
CA GLY A 302 -16.07 4.16 -23.95
C GLY A 302 -14.66 4.70 -24.20
N HIS A 303 -13.87 4.81 -23.13
CA HIS A 303 -12.49 5.30 -23.12
C HIS A 303 -11.59 4.27 -22.45
N ARG A 304 -10.55 3.85 -23.17
CA ARG A 304 -9.63 2.78 -22.75
C ARG A 304 -8.38 3.37 -22.12
N VAL A 305 -8.01 2.87 -20.95
CA VAL A 305 -6.78 3.23 -20.23
C VAL A 305 -5.86 2.01 -20.18
N PRO A 306 -4.86 1.90 -21.08
CA PRO A 306 -3.81 0.89 -20.96
C PRO A 306 -3.03 1.04 -19.65
N SER A 307 -2.49 -0.05 -19.09
CA SER A 307 -1.79 -0.04 -17.78
C SER A 307 -0.75 1.09 -17.65
N LYS A 308 0.09 1.30 -18.68
CA LYS A 308 1.09 2.39 -18.72
C LYS A 308 0.50 3.81 -18.68
N ARG A 309 -0.76 3.99 -19.13
CA ARG A 309 -1.48 5.27 -18.98
C ARG A 309 -2.08 5.40 -17.57
N SER A 310 -2.54 4.28 -16.99
CA SER A 310 -3.02 4.22 -15.59
C SER A 310 -1.91 4.53 -14.59
N GLU A 311 -0.73 3.94 -14.78
CA GLU A 311 0.51 4.22 -14.04
C GLU A 311 0.85 5.73 -14.03
N ALA A 312 0.87 6.37 -15.20
CA ALA A 312 1.09 7.81 -15.34
C ALA A 312 0.01 8.66 -14.64
N PHE A 313 -1.23 8.16 -14.54
CA PHE A 313 -2.30 8.81 -13.77
C PHE A 313 -2.09 8.68 -12.25
N HIS A 314 -1.56 7.55 -11.77
CA HIS A 314 -1.24 7.36 -10.36
C HIS A 314 -0.06 8.21 -9.90
N ASN A 315 1.00 8.26 -10.72
CA ASN A 315 2.17 9.11 -10.49
C ASN A 315 1.83 10.60 -10.65
N SER A 316 0.92 10.95 -11.56
CA SER A 316 0.50 12.34 -11.80
C SER A 316 -1.01 12.50 -11.92
N ALA A 317 -1.64 12.95 -10.82
CA ALA A 317 -3.05 13.37 -10.81
C ALA A 317 -3.34 14.50 -11.83
N ASN A 318 -2.33 15.30 -12.21
CA ASN A 318 -2.45 16.30 -13.29
C ASN A 318 -2.56 15.64 -14.66
N ALA A 319 -1.86 14.52 -14.91
CA ALA A 319 -2.02 13.74 -16.14
C ALA A 319 -3.41 13.11 -16.23
N PHE A 320 -3.96 12.63 -15.10
CA PHE A 320 -5.34 12.17 -15.01
C PHE A 320 -6.34 13.30 -15.31
N ALA A 321 -6.23 14.44 -14.64
CA ALA A 321 -7.14 15.57 -14.85
C ALA A 321 -7.05 16.13 -16.29
N LYS A 322 -5.86 16.16 -16.90
CA LYS A 322 -5.69 16.48 -18.32
C LYS A 322 -6.42 15.49 -19.24
N PHE A 323 -6.38 14.20 -18.95
CA PHE A 323 -7.14 13.18 -19.68
C PHE A 323 -8.66 13.34 -19.51
N ILE A 324 -9.14 13.68 -18.31
CA ILE A 324 -10.57 13.97 -18.12
C ILE A 324 -10.98 15.21 -18.92
N THR A 325 -10.14 16.24 -18.98
CA THR A 325 -10.36 17.41 -19.85
C THR A 325 -10.40 17.03 -21.34
N GLU A 326 -9.49 16.16 -21.79
CA GLU A 326 -9.41 15.65 -23.16
C GLU A 326 -10.69 14.91 -23.59
N ILE A 327 -11.28 14.08 -22.71
CA ILE A 327 -12.45 13.26 -23.05
C ILE A 327 -13.80 13.96 -22.85
N THR A 328 -13.89 14.90 -21.89
CA THR A 328 -15.14 15.62 -21.55
C THR A 328 -15.27 16.97 -22.24
N SER A 329 -14.17 17.54 -22.74
CA SER A 329 -14.04 18.98 -23.09
C SER A 329 -14.27 19.97 -21.93
N ILE A 330 -14.47 19.51 -20.70
CA ILE A 330 -14.66 20.34 -19.51
C ILE A 330 -13.30 20.57 -18.83
N PRO A 331 -12.87 21.84 -18.62
CA PRO A 331 -11.62 22.16 -17.93
C PRO A 331 -11.53 21.52 -16.54
N SER A 332 -10.72 20.47 -16.42
CA SER A 332 -10.55 19.70 -15.19
C SER A 332 -9.27 20.13 -14.48
N SER A 333 -9.36 21.15 -13.63
CA SER A 333 -8.35 21.36 -12.58
C SER A 333 -8.64 20.40 -11.42
N LEU A 334 -7.62 19.76 -10.84
CA LEU A 334 -7.75 19.20 -9.49
C LEU A 334 -8.21 20.28 -8.51
N ALA A 335 -8.91 19.93 -7.44
CA ALA A 335 -9.38 20.88 -6.43
C ALA A 335 -8.22 21.68 -5.80
N GLN A 336 -7.95 22.88 -6.34
CA GLN A 336 -6.69 23.61 -6.15
C GLN A 336 -6.54 24.28 -4.78
N GLY A 337 -7.53 24.09 -3.88
CA GLY A 337 -7.52 24.56 -2.48
C GLY A 337 -7.09 23.52 -1.44
N ALA A 338 -6.66 22.34 -1.88
CA ALA A 338 -6.28 21.19 -1.04
C ALA A 338 -5.15 21.51 -0.02
N LYS A 339 -5.52 21.86 1.22
CA LYS A 339 -4.58 22.16 2.32
C LYS A 339 -4.10 20.87 3.00
N TYR A 340 -3.15 20.17 2.38
CA TYR A 340 -2.43 19.06 3.02
C TYR A 340 -1.01 19.48 3.44
N LYS A 341 -0.41 18.68 4.34
CA LYS A 341 1.03 18.68 4.61
C LYS A 341 1.60 17.30 4.33
N SER A 342 2.73 17.26 3.63
CA SER A 342 3.46 16.02 3.37
C SER A 342 4.73 15.99 4.20
N LEU A 343 4.90 14.94 4.99
CA LEU A 343 6.16 14.59 5.64
C LEU A 343 6.76 13.39 4.88
N ALA A 344 8.09 13.24 4.87
CA ALA A 344 8.73 12.00 4.46
C ALA A 344 9.76 11.54 5.49
N PHE A 345 9.94 10.22 5.58
CA PHE A 345 10.99 9.58 6.34
C PHE A 345 11.84 8.74 5.38
N LEU A 346 13.15 8.95 5.36
CA LEU A 346 14.12 8.15 4.61
C LEU A 346 14.90 7.24 5.57
N SER A 347 14.88 5.93 5.34
CA SER A 347 15.60 4.93 6.13
C SER A 347 16.18 3.83 5.24
N THR A 348 17.01 2.96 5.83
CA THR A 348 17.36 1.65 5.27
C THR A 348 16.97 0.55 6.28
N PRO A 349 16.86 -0.73 5.86
CA PRO A 349 16.63 -1.85 6.76
C PRO A 349 17.68 -2.04 7.86
N THR A 350 18.85 -1.37 7.76
CA THR A 350 19.93 -1.52 8.74
C THR A 350 19.61 -0.86 10.09
N VAL A 351 18.85 0.24 10.09
CA VAL A 351 18.50 1.01 11.31
C VAL A 351 17.26 0.43 11.99
N ALA A 352 17.33 -0.86 12.35
CA ALA A 352 16.20 -1.67 12.81
C ALA A 352 15.37 -1.01 13.93
N SER A 353 16.04 -0.34 14.88
CA SER A 353 15.42 0.34 16.04
C SER A 353 14.45 1.47 15.68
N LEU A 354 14.64 2.13 14.53
CA LEU A 354 13.84 3.29 14.11
C LEU A 354 12.96 3.03 12.88
N THR A 355 12.92 1.78 12.38
CA THR A 355 12.06 1.34 11.26
C THR A 355 10.58 1.65 11.44
N HIS A 356 10.11 1.71 12.70
CA HIS A 356 8.71 2.00 13.06
C HIS A 356 8.40 3.49 13.30
N LEU A 357 9.38 4.39 13.25
CA LEU A 357 9.18 5.83 13.49
C LEU A 357 8.10 6.47 12.58
N PRO A 358 7.99 6.14 11.26
CA PRO A 358 6.92 6.69 10.42
C PRO A 358 5.51 6.25 10.86
N GLN A 359 5.37 4.98 11.29
CA GLN A 359 4.13 4.39 11.77
C GLN A 359 3.73 4.98 13.12
N ILE A 360 4.68 5.10 14.06
CA ILE A 360 4.48 5.75 15.36
C ILE A 360 4.04 7.21 15.16
N THR A 361 4.72 7.94 14.26
CA THR A 361 4.35 9.35 13.96
C THR A 361 2.95 9.44 13.36
N ALA A 362 2.59 8.58 12.41
CA ALA A 362 1.25 8.53 11.85
C ALA A 362 0.20 8.22 12.94
N HIS A 363 0.46 7.21 13.77
CA HIS A 363 -0.38 6.79 14.89
C HIS A 363 -0.65 7.94 15.88
N THR A 364 0.35 8.77 16.19
CA THR A 364 0.20 9.94 17.08
C THR A 364 -0.87 10.93 16.59
N PHE A 365 -1.01 11.15 15.28
CA PHE A 365 -2.08 12.01 14.75
C PHE A 365 -3.45 11.33 14.81
N LEU A 366 -3.50 10.00 14.62
CA LEU A 366 -4.74 9.23 14.59
C LEU A 366 -5.36 9.05 15.98
N THR A 367 -4.55 8.77 17.02
CA THR A 367 -5.07 8.56 18.39
C THR A 367 -5.49 9.84 19.10
N GLN A 368 -5.02 11.01 18.64
CA GLN A 368 -5.43 12.30 19.22
C GLN A 368 -6.90 12.66 18.93
N GLY A 369 -7.60 11.93 18.04
CA GLY A 369 -9.01 12.20 17.70
C GLY A 369 -9.25 13.60 17.11
N GLY A 370 -8.20 14.21 16.56
CA GLY A 370 -8.17 15.62 16.21
C GLY A 370 -8.75 15.95 14.82
N PRO A 371 -8.71 17.23 14.43
CA PRO A 371 -9.15 17.69 13.11
C PRO A 371 -8.15 17.35 11.99
N ILE A 372 -7.24 16.39 12.19
CA ILE A 372 -6.22 15.95 11.24
C ILE A 372 -6.35 14.43 11.02
N ALA A 373 -6.67 14.04 9.79
CA ALA A 373 -6.50 12.68 9.31
C ALA A 373 -5.07 12.48 8.80
N ALA A 374 -4.46 11.34 9.12
CA ALA A 374 -3.06 11.03 8.80
C ALA A 374 -2.96 9.72 8.02
N ARG A 375 -2.21 9.70 6.92
CA ARG A 375 -2.17 8.58 5.97
C ARG A 375 -0.74 8.31 5.50
N LEU A 376 -0.24 7.12 5.81
CA LEU A 376 1.14 6.70 5.55
C LEU A 376 1.22 5.84 4.28
N LEU A 377 2.21 6.10 3.43
CA LEU A 377 2.58 5.28 2.28
C LEU A 377 4.10 5.01 2.30
N PRO A 378 4.54 3.80 2.71
CA PRO A 378 5.90 3.35 2.45
C PRO A 378 6.08 3.05 0.97
N VAL A 379 7.23 3.45 0.42
CA VAL A 379 7.70 3.05 -0.92
C VAL A 379 9.14 2.58 -0.79
N TYR A 380 9.46 1.51 -1.51
CA TYR A 380 10.74 0.82 -1.42
C TYR A 380 11.58 1.07 -2.69
N ASP A 381 12.88 1.14 -2.51
CA ASP A 381 13.86 1.00 -3.58
C ASP A 381 13.66 -0.37 -4.27
N ALA A 382 13.84 -0.41 -5.60
CA ALA A 382 13.78 -1.65 -6.37
C ALA A 382 14.83 -2.67 -5.89
N PHE A 383 15.96 -2.19 -5.34
CA PHE A 383 16.98 -3.04 -4.71
C PHE A 383 16.58 -3.45 -3.28
N ALA A 384 15.51 -4.24 -3.15
CA ALA A 384 14.94 -4.80 -1.90
C ALA A 384 15.85 -5.79 -1.12
N SER A 385 17.17 -5.62 -1.26
CA SER A 385 18.21 -6.13 -0.36
C SER A 385 18.11 -5.50 1.04
N SER A 386 18.94 -5.97 1.98
CA SER A 386 19.13 -5.35 3.29
C SER A 386 19.70 -3.92 3.28
N GLN A 387 20.04 -3.38 2.10
CA GLN A 387 20.60 -2.04 1.90
C GLN A 387 19.65 -1.07 1.16
N GLY A 388 18.54 -1.56 0.60
CA GLY A 388 17.62 -0.73 -0.21
C GLY A 388 17.01 0.41 0.58
N ALA A 389 16.92 1.61 -0.01
CA ALA A 389 16.31 2.75 0.65
C ALA A 389 14.78 2.60 0.77
N VAL A 390 14.21 3.16 1.84
CA VAL A 390 12.74 3.22 2.04
C VAL A 390 12.34 4.67 2.25
N ILE A 391 11.38 5.16 1.46
CA ILE A 391 10.73 6.45 1.67
C ILE A 391 9.31 6.24 2.19
N SER A 392 9.08 6.56 3.47
CA SER A 392 7.75 6.55 4.05
C SER A 392 7.15 7.95 4.01
N ARG A 393 6.14 8.17 3.16
CA ARG A 393 5.45 9.46 3.01
C ARG A 393 4.20 9.50 3.88
N LEU A 394 4.14 10.47 4.79
CA LEU A 394 3.01 10.69 5.69
C LEU A 394 2.27 11.96 5.27
N VAL A 395 1.05 11.80 4.77
CA VAL A 395 0.17 12.90 4.38
C VAL A 395 -0.78 13.22 5.53
N LEU A 396 -0.82 14.49 5.92
CA LEU A 396 -1.71 15.06 6.92
C LEU A 396 -2.72 15.98 6.24
N THR A 397 -4.02 15.73 6.47
CA THR A 397 -5.15 16.42 5.84
C THR A 397 -6.21 16.77 6.89
N PRO A 398 -6.96 17.88 6.76
CA PRO A 398 -8.10 18.14 7.63
C PRO A 398 -9.10 16.98 7.63
N SER A 399 -9.55 16.51 8.80
CA SER A 399 -10.47 15.36 8.90
C SER A 399 -11.85 15.62 8.26
N ASN A 400 -12.19 16.88 8.01
CA ASN A 400 -13.40 17.31 7.30
C ASN A 400 -13.21 17.46 5.78
N ASP A 401 -12.02 17.20 5.23
CA ASP A 401 -11.79 17.17 3.78
C ASP A 401 -12.09 15.76 3.24
N GLU A 402 -13.34 15.55 2.83
CA GLU A 402 -13.81 14.27 2.29
C GLU A 402 -13.09 13.88 0.98
N HIS A 403 -12.62 14.85 0.20
CA HIS A 403 -11.93 14.60 -1.06
C HIS A 403 -10.50 14.08 -0.84
N LEU A 404 -9.73 14.74 0.04
CA LEU A 404 -8.34 14.34 0.32
C LEU A 404 -8.23 13.11 1.21
N SER A 405 -9.13 12.94 2.18
CA SER A 405 -9.18 11.72 3.01
C SER A 405 -9.43 10.46 2.16
N LYS A 406 -10.19 10.56 1.06
CA LYS A 406 -10.55 9.44 0.16
C LYS A 406 -9.74 9.33 -1.14
N ALA A 407 -8.79 10.21 -1.43
CA ALA A 407 -7.94 10.13 -2.63
C ALA A 407 -6.67 9.27 -2.43
N PRO A 408 -5.96 8.79 -3.47
CA PRO A 408 -4.75 7.97 -3.28
C PRO A 408 -3.58 8.78 -2.72
N VAL A 409 -2.88 8.26 -1.71
CA VAL A 409 -1.71 8.93 -1.10
C VAL A 409 -0.60 9.15 -2.14
N SER A 410 -0.38 8.18 -3.03
CA SER A 410 0.54 8.27 -4.17
C SER A 410 0.20 9.41 -5.14
N SER A 411 -1.07 9.81 -5.24
CA SER A 411 -1.50 10.87 -6.14
C SER A 411 -1.51 12.25 -5.47
N ILE A 412 -1.79 12.33 -4.17
CA ILE A 412 -1.63 13.55 -3.36
C ILE A 412 -0.13 13.88 -3.21
N ALA A 413 0.68 12.91 -2.79
CA ALA A 413 2.10 13.06 -2.45
C ALA A 413 3.01 12.11 -3.27
N SER A 414 2.79 12.06 -4.58
CA SER A 414 3.67 11.39 -5.57
C SER A 414 5.14 11.67 -5.32
N LEU A 415 6.00 10.69 -5.63
CA LEU A 415 7.46 10.77 -5.45
C LEU A 415 8.07 12.01 -6.12
N GLU A 416 7.54 12.41 -7.29
CA GLU A 416 7.90 13.62 -8.03
C GLU A 416 7.66 14.93 -7.22
N LYS A 417 6.73 14.90 -6.26
CA LYS A 417 6.37 16.07 -5.44
C LYS A 417 7.29 16.18 -4.22
N GLN A 418 7.82 17.37 -4.02
CA GLN A 418 8.58 17.75 -2.83
C GLN A 418 7.70 17.80 -1.57
N VAL A 419 8.30 17.47 -0.42
CA VAL A 419 7.63 17.40 0.89
C VAL A 419 7.83 18.66 1.75
N ASP A 420 6.91 18.91 2.68
CA ASP A 420 6.93 20.05 3.61
C ASP A 420 7.90 19.86 4.79
N CYS A 421 8.38 18.64 5.03
CA CYS A 421 9.42 18.28 6.00
C CYS A 421 9.98 16.89 5.65
N LEU A 422 11.29 16.70 5.83
CA LEU A 422 11.97 15.43 5.57
C LEU A 422 12.76 14.97 6.81
N THR A 423 12.52 13.75 7.27
CA THR A 423 13.32 13.10 8.32
C THR A 423 14.24 12.06 7.69
N ILE A 424 15.54 12.19 7.89
CA ILE A 424 16.57 11.23 7.47
C ILE A 424 16.92 10.39 8.69
N VAL A 425 16.35 9.18 8.75
CA VAL A 425 16.50 8.21 9.84
C VAL A 425 17.82 7.44 9.73
N ASP A 426 18.35 7.30 8.52
CA ASP A 426 19.68 6.75 8.24
C ASP A 426 20.61 7.85 7.69
N PRO A 427 21.57 8.37 8.47
CA PRO A 427 22.46 9.44 8.05
C PRO A 427 23.53 8.98 7.03
N SER A 428 23.60 7.69 6.66
CA SER A 428 24.45 7.24 5.54
C SER A 428 23.89 7.63 4.17
N LEU A 429 22.57 7.91 4.10
CA LEU A 429 21.90 8.33 2.88
C LEU A 429 22.40 9.70 2.37
N LEU A 430 22.86 10.58 3.27
CA LEU A 430 23.44 11.89 2.93
C LEU A 430 24.68 11.79 2.03
N ALA A 431 25.52 10.78 2.25
CA ALA A 431 26.78 10.60 1.52
C ALA A 431 26.62 9.77 0.23
N SER A 432 25.42 9.29 -0.07
CA SER A 432 25.13 8.35 -1.16
C SER A 432 24.05 8.87 -2.14
N HIS A 433 23.01 9.53 -1.64
CA HIS A 433 21.83 9.92 -2.41
C HIS A 433 21.58 11.43 -2.37
N ASN A 434 21.00 11.99 -3.43
CA ASN A 434 20.55 13.39 -3.44
C ASN A 434 19.22 13.55 -2.69
N THR A 435 19.28 13.54 -1.36
CA THR A 435 18.11 13.62 -0.47
C THR A 435 17.38 14.97 -0.51
N PHE A 436 18.08 16.06 -0.82
CA PHE A 436 17.53 17.43 -0.75
C PHE A 436 16.62 17.80 -1.91
N THR A 437 16.73 17.12 -3.06
CA THR A 437 15.73 17.22 -4.15
C THR A 437 14.30 16.89 -3.71
N LEU A 438 14.12 16.08 -2.66
CA LEU A 438 12.83 15.59 -2.17
C LEU A 438 12.09 16.57 -1.26
N VAL A 439 12.75 17.58 -0.69
CA VAL A 439 12.15 18.56 0.23
C VAL A 439 11.87 19.89 -0.49
N LYS A 440 10.88 20.67 -0.03
CA LYS A 440 10.57 22.01 -0.58
C LYS A 440 11.59 23.06 -0.17
N ASP A 441 11.65 24.15 -0.92
CA ASP A 441 12.45 25.33 -0.57
C ASP A 441 12.00 25.91 0.79
N GLY A 442 12.95 26.33 1.63
CA GLY A 442 12.71 26.85 2.98
C GLY A 442 12.20 25.84 4.02
N ALA A 443 11.93 24.59 3.64
CA ALA A 443 11.39 23.57 4.53
C ALA A 443 12.48 22.92 5.41
N PRO A 444 12.11 22.37 6.58
CA PRO A 444 13.04 21.70 7.48
C PRO A 444 13.42 20.30 7.00
N VAL A 445 14.67 19.93 7.26
CA VAL A 445 15.18 18.55 7.20
C VAL A 445 15.70 18.19 8.58
N LEU A 446 15.23 17.08 9.16
CA LEU A 446 15.73 16.51 10.40
C LEU A 446 16.61 15.31 10.08
N VAL A 447 17.82 15.24 10.63
CA VAL A 447 18.71 14.07 10.52
C VAL A 447 18.83 13.41 11.90
N LEU A 448 18.73 12.09 11.96
CA LEU A 448 18.96 11.32 13.19
C LEU A 448 20.41 10.81 13.16
N ALA A 449 21.27 11.34 14.03
CA ALA A 449 22.72 11.13 13.98
C ALA A 449 23.35 11.32 15.37
N SER A 450 24.08 10.32 15.87
CA SER A 450 24.67 10.33 17.23
C SER A 450 26.04 11.02 17.32
N GLY A 451 26.64 11.43 16.20
CA GLY A 451 27.72 12.42 16.19
C GLY A 451 27.24 13.89 16.11
N GLY A 452 25.92 14.12 16.17
CA GLY A 452 25.33 15.45 16.19
C GLY A 452 25.66 16.32 14.97
N ALA A 453 25.65 17.64 15.16
CA ALA A 453 25.76 18.60 14.05
C ALA A 453 27.09 18.51 13.28
N PRO A 454 28.26 18.31 13.92
CA PRO A 454 29.52 18.12 13.19
C PRO A 454 29.53 16.86 12.32
N GLU A 455 28.92 15.76 12.77
CA GLU A 455 28.80 14.56 11.95
C GLU A 455 27.95 14.85 10.71
N VAL A 456 26.75 15.42 10.89
CA VAL A 456 25.85 15.73 9.76
C VAL A 456 26.55 16.64 8.75
N ALA A 457 27.18 17.73 9.21
CA ALA A 457 27.94 18.64 8.35
C ALA A 457 29.08 17.93 7.60
N SER A 458 29.84 17.06 8.26
CA SER A 458 30.94 16.29 7.64
C SER A 458 30.48 15.27 6.60
N ARG A 459 29.23 14.81 6.67
CA ARG A 459 28.62 13.87 5.72
C ARG A 459 27.96 14.56 4.52
N LEU A 460 27.81 15.88 4.53
CA LEU A 460 27.18 16.61 3.43
C LEU A 460 28.14 16.77 2.23
N PRO A 461 27.81 16.22 1.05
CA PRO A 461 28.56 16.46 -0.17
C PRO A 461 28.38 17.91 -0.65
N ARG A 462 29.37 18.43 -1.38
CA ARG A 462 29.35 19.80 -1.93
C ARG A 462 28.06 20.16 -2.68
N GLU A 463 27.58 19.24 -3.53
CA GLU A 463 26.34 19.38 -4.30
C GLU A 463 25.12 19.64 -3.39
N ALA A 464 25.05 18.95 -2.24
CA ALA A 464 23.99 19.17 -1.26
C ALA A 464 24.17 20.49 -0.50
N ILE A 465 25.39 20.87 -0.13
CA ILE A 465 25.69 22.16 0.52
C ILE A 465 25.26 23.32 -0.38
N GLU A 466 25.49 23.23 -1.68
CA GLU A 466 25.08 24.23 -2.67
C GLU A 466 23.55 24.26 -2.84
N ASP A 467 22.86 23.11 -2.93
CA ASP A 467 21.39 23.03 -2.98
C ASP A 467 20.70 23.58 -1.72
N ILE A 468 21.20 23.19 -0.53
CA ILE A 468 20.69 23.64 0.78
C ILE A 468 20.76 25.16 0.90
N ASN A 469 21.91 25.75 0.58
CA ASN A 469 22.12 27.20 0.64
C ASN A 469 21.27 27.95 -0.40
N ALA A 470 21.25 27.47 -1.66
CA ALA A 470 20.48 28.10 -2.74
C ALA A 470 18.98 28.12 -2.48
N ARG A 471 18.46 27.13 -1.74
CA ARG A 471 17.02 26.90 -1.51
C ARG A 471 16.58 27.20 -0.08
N GLY A 472 17.48 27.70 0.77
CA GLY A 472 17.21 28.07 2.16
C GLY A 472 16.72 26.90 3.04
N ILE A 473 17.13 25.68 2.72
CA ILE A 473 16.70 24.47 3.45
C ILE A 473 17.30 24.51 4.87
N ARG A 474 16.47 24.20 5.87
CA ARG A 474 16.88 24.28 7.28
C ARG A 474 17.19 22.89 7.82
N VAL A 475 18.47 22.57 7.95
CA VAL A 475 18.92 21.27 8.47
C VAL A 475 19.03 21.31 9.98
N TYR A 476 18.39 20.33 10.63
CA TYR A 476 18.44 20.06 12.05
C TYR A 476 18.94 18.64 12.26
N THR A 477 19.50 18.38 13.45
CA THR A 477 19.93 17.05 13.88
C THR A 477 19.33 16.72 15.24
N PHE A 478 19.15 15.43 15.50
CA PHE A 478 18.76 14.93 16.82
C PHE A 478 19.54 13.66 17.14
N ASP A 479 20.22 13.67 18.28
CA ASP A 479 20.93 12.49 18.79
C ASP A 479 19.97 11.63 19.62
N VAL A 480 19.49 10.56 19.00
CA VAL A 480 18.58 9.59 19.63
C VAL A 480 19.27 8.80 20.73
N GLU A 481 20.58 8.58 20.65
CA GLU A 481 21.33 7.73 21.59
C GLU A 481 21.64 8.51 22.88
N ASN A 482 22.13 9.75 22.77
CA ASN A 482 22.33 10.62 23.94
C ASN A 482 21.00 11.00 24.60
N ALA A 483 19.96 11.35 23.84
CA ALA A 483 18.65 11.67 24.41
C ALA A 483 18.03 10.46 25.15
N ALA A 484 18.21 9.23 24.64
CA ALA A 484 17.78 8.03 25.33
C ALA A 484 18.60 7.75 26.62
N ALA A 485 19.89 8.11 26.64
CA ALA A 485 20.73 7.99 27.83
C ALA A 485 20.33 9.00 28.92
N GLU A 486 20.12 10.28 28.57
CA GLU A 486 19.64 11.33 29.49
C GLU A 486 18.27 10.99 30.10
N ILE A 487 17.35 10.46 29.28
CA ILE A 487 16.04 9.96 29.73
C ILE A 487 16.17 8.72 30.62
N GLY A 488 17.19 7.89 30.41
CA GLY A 488 17.44 6.66 31.16
C GLY A 488 18.07 6.88 32.55
N ASP A 489 18.89 7.91 32.72
CA ASP A 489 19.66 8.15 33.96
C ASP A 489 18.87 8.95 35.03
N SER A 490 17.61 9.31 34.76
CA SER A 490 16.77 10.16 35.64
C SER A 490 16.26 9.46 36.92
N GLY A 491 17.01 8.50 37.47
CA GLY A 491 16.83 7.92 38.81
C GLY A 491 15.75 6.84 38.97
N SER A 492 14.89 6.60 37.98
CA SER A 492 13.90 5.51 38.02
C SER A 492 14.54 4.18 37.62
N THR A 493 14.60 3.19 38.52
CA THR A 493 15.20 1.88 38.19
C THR A 493 14.48 1.21 37.01
N PRO A 494 15.17 0.94 35.89
CA PRO A 494 14.51 0.52 34.65
C PRO A 494 13.95 -0.90 34.79
N ARG A 495 12.63 -0.99 34.94
CA ARG A 495 11.88 -2.25 34.81
C ARG A 495 11.83 -2.65 33.33
N PHE A 496 12.94 -3.18 32.82
CA PHE A 496 13.07 -3.70 31.46
C PHE A 496 11.90 -4.63 31.11
N TYR A 497 10.97 -4.12 30.30
CA TYR A 497 9.89 -4.90 29.73
C TYR A 497 10.48 -5.88 28.71
N LYS A 498 10.60 -7.16 29.06
CA LYS A 498 10.85 -8.20 28.06
C LYS A 498 9.61 -8.28 27.17
N PRO A 499 9.70 -7.98 25.86
CA PRO A 499 8.54 -8.04 24.98
C PRO A 499 8.03 -9.47 24.91
N ARG A 500 6.80 -9.69 25.39
CA ARG A 500 6.10 -10.97 25.36
C ARG A 500 4.80 -10.75 24.60
N SER A 501 4.72 -11.31 23.39
CA SER A 501 3.67 -11.07 22.38
C SER A 501 3.85 -9.74 21.62
N PRO A 502 3.29 -9.59 20.40
CA PRO A 502 3.28 -8.32 19.68
C PRO A 502 2.53 -7.24 20.47
N ILE A 503 2.98 -5.99 20.31
CA ILE A 503 2.53 -4.83 21.07
C ILE A 503 1.18 -4.37 20.53
N SER A 504 0.14 -4.35 21.37
CA SER A 504 -1.11 -3.64 21.10
C SER A 504 -0.93 -2.17 21.44
N PHE A 505 -1.09 -1.29 20.44
CA PHE A 505 -0.72 0.13 20.55
C PHE A 505 -1.81 1.00 21.21
N SER A 506 -2.27 0.60 22.40
CA SER A 506 -3.11 1.42 23.29
C SER A 506 -2.29 2.49 24.03
N CYS A 507 -1.48 3.27 23.29
CA CYS A 507 -0.54 4.23 23.86
C CYS A 507 -1.18 5.60 24.09
N ASP A 508 -1.68 5.83 25.30
CA ASP A 508 -1.51 7.16 25.90
C ASP A 508 0.01 7.36 26.08
N LEU A 509 0.57 8.45 25.56
CA LEU A 509 2.03 8.68 25.52
C LEU A 509 2.67 8.72 26.93
N ARG A 510 1.86 8.85 27.98
CA ARG A 510 2.25 8.76 29.39
C ARG A 510 2.80 7.38 29.81
N ASP A 511 2.37 6.30 29.17
CA ASP A 511 2.71 4.93 29.61
C ASP A 511 3.89 4.31 28.83
N VAL A 512 4.38 4.96 27.78
CA VAL A 512 5.37 4.40 26.85
C VAL A 512 6.80 4.35 27.44
N VAL A 513 7.15 5.32 28.30
CA VAL A 513 8.45 5.36 29.00
C VAL A 513 8.20 5.20 30.51
N ALA A 514 7.98 3.96 30.94
CA ALA A 514 7.55 3.62 32.29
C ALA A 514 8.57 4.05 33.38
N GLY A 515 8.39 5.26 33.91
CA GLY A 515 9.21 5.86 34.97
C GLY A 515 9.51 7.35 34.77
N VAL A 516 9.41 7.86 33.54
CA VAL A 516 9.77 9.24 33.17
C VAL A 516 8.51 10.04 32.84
N SER A 517 8.45 11.31 33.27
CA SER A 517 7.31 12.17 32.90
C SER A 517 7.39 12.61 31.44
N SER A 518 6.24 12.77 30.79
CA SER A 518 6.17 13.28 29.42
C SER A 518 6.78 14.68 29.27
N THR A 519 6.79 15.50 30.34
CA THR A 519 7.49 16.79 30.34
C THR A 519 8.99 16.61 30.20
N VAL A 520 9.63 15.76 31.03
CA VAL A 520 11.09 15.52 30.97
C VAL A 520 11.48 14.93 29.61
N ALA A 521 10.70 13.99 29.08
CA ALA A 521 10.95 13.43 27.76
C ALA A 521 10.82 14.48 26.63
N CYS A 522 9.83 15.39 26.70
CA CYS A 522 9.69 16.49 25.75
C CYS A 522 10.80 17.53 25.90
N ASP A 523 11.17 17.91 27.13
CA ASP A 523 12.17 18.95 27.41
C ASP A 523 13.57 18.47 26.95
N ALA A 524 13.91 17.19 27.17
CA ALA A 524 15.09 16.55 26.61
C ALA A 524 15.04 16.49 25.07
N ALA A 525 13.90 16.09 24.49
CA ALA A 525 13.74 16.03 23.03
C ALA A 525 13.87 17.40 22.34
N TRP A 526 13.38 18.48 22.96
CA TRP A 526 13.55 19.85 22.46
C TRP A 526 14.98 20.38 22.68
N SER A 527 15.64 20.00 23.79
CA SER A 527 17.02 20.41 24.08
C SER A 527 18.04 19.73 23.17
N GLY A 528 17.80 18.46 22.80
CA GLY A 528 18.64 17.70 21.85
C GLY A 528 18.43 18.06 20.38
N LEU A 529 17.48 18.94 20.03
CA LEU A 529 17.22 19.36 18.66
C LEU A 529 18.15 20.52 18.27
N VAL A 530 19.25 20.20 17.57
CA VAL A 530 20.31 21.16 17.24
C VAL A 530 20.22 21.57 15.76
N GLY A 531 20.37 22.87 15.47
CA GLY A 531 20.52 23.35 14.09
C GLY A 531 21.91 23.02 13.54
N VAL A 532 21.99 22.52 12.31
CA VAL A 532 23.28 22.19 11.67
C VAL A 532 23.79 23.42 10.93
N GLU A 533 24.96 23.93 11.31
CA GLU A 533 25.64 24.99 10.57
C GLU A 533 26.13 24.44 9.23
N ILE A 534 25.54 24.95 8.15
CA ILE A 534 25.89 24.57 6.77
C ILE A 534 27.07 25.46 6.34
N PRO A 535 28.23 24.89 5.96
CA PRO A 535 29.37 25.70 5.55
C PRO A 535 29.06 26.44 4.25
N VAL A 536 29.62 27.65 4.10
CA VAL A 536 29.62 28.36 2.82
C VAL A 536 30.54 27.60 1.86
N PRO A 537 30.10 27.20 0.66
CA PRO A 537 30.92 26.42 -0.26
C PRO A 537 32.08 27.27 -0.81
N GLU A 538 33.30 26.99 -0.35
CA GLU A 538 34.53 27.60 -0.89
C GLU A 538 34.63 27.38 -2.40
N PRO A 539 35.20 28.32 -3.20
CA PRO A 539 35.37 28.11 -4.63
C PRO A 539 36.26 26.89 -4.91
N LEU A 540 35.90 26.07 -5.91
CA LEU A 540 36.79 25.01 -6.39
C LEU A 540 38.07 25.63 -6.96
N ALA A 541 39.23 25.10 -6.59
CA ALA A 541 40.47 25.35 -7.33
C ALA A 541 40.36 24.77 -8.74
N GLU A 542 41.04 25.38 -9.72
CA GLU A 542 40.94 24.98 -11.14
C GLU A 542 41.37 23.53 -11.40
N ASP A 543 42.31 23.00 -10.59
CA ASP A 543 42.80 21.62 -10.63
C ASP A 543 41.99 20.63 -9.74
N ALA A 544 40.89 21.06 -9.12
CA ALA A 544 40.12 20.21 -8.20
C ALA A 544 39.40 19.06 -8.92
N ALA A 545 39.43 17.86 -8.31
CA ALA A 545 38.69 16.72 -8.83
C ALA A 545 37.16 17.01 -8.84
N PRO A 546 36.41 16.55 -9.86
CA PRO A 546 34.98 16.82 -9.96
C PRO A 546 34.22 16.24 -8.74
N PRO A 547 33.18 16.92 -8.25
CA PRO A 547 32.43 16.46 -7.09
C PRO A 547 31.81 15.09 -7.33
N LYS A 548 31.78 14.26 -6.28
CA LYS A 548 31.12 12.94 -6.29
C LYS A 548 29.63 13.13 -6.57
N LYS A 549 29.20 12.83 -7.80
CA LYS A 549 27.80 12.79 -8.19
C LYS A 549 27.02 11.82 -7.30
N LEU A 550 25.90 12.27 -6.76
CA LEU A 550 25.02 11.48 -5.90
C LEU A 550 24.06 10.61 -6.71
N ALA A 551 23.59 9.52 -6.10
CA ALA A 551 22.51 8.72 -6.66
C ALA A 551 21.18 9.49 -6.60
N ALA A 552 20.41 9.44 -7.69
CA ALA A 552 18.98 9.74 -7.64
C ALA A 552 18.23 8.49 -7.16
N PHE A 553 17.14 8.67 -6.40
CA PHE A 553 16.35 7.53 -5.93
C PHE A 553 15.50 6.91 -7.06
N ALA A 554 15.62 5.59 -7.24
CA ALA A 554 14.88 4.80 -8.23
C ALA A 554 13.83 3.89 -7.56
N PHE A 555 12.88 4.50 -6.85
CA PHE A 555 11.82 3.76 -6.16
C PHE A 555 10.90 3.00 -7.15
N ASN A 556 10.54 1.76 -6.82
CA ASN A 556 9.70 0.83 -7.61
C ASN A 556 10.21 0.44 -9.02
N ALA A 557 11.32 1.00 -9.51
CA ALA A 557 11.77 0.85 -10.90
C ALA A 557 12.94 -0.14 -11.04
N LEU A 558 12.64 -1.39 -11.45
CA LEU A 558 13.66 -2.35 -11.86
C LEU A 558 14.12 -2.03 -13.30
N ASN A 559 15.13 -1.17 -13.44
CA ASN A 559 15.68 -0.84 -14.75
C ASN A 559 16.49 -2.01 -15.32
N LEU A 560 15.86 -2.81 -16.18
CA LEU A 560 16.50 -3.93 -16.88
C LEU A 560 17.59 -3.50 -17.88
N ASP A 561 17.68 -2.21 -18.22
CA ASP A 561 18.77 -1.65 -19.04
C ASP A 561 20.00 -1.23 -18.20
N ASP A 562 20.03 -1.51 -16.88
CA ASP A 562 21.24 -1.32 -16.06
C ASP A 562 22.32 -2.37 -16.44
N PRO A 563 23.51 -1.97 -16.94
CA PRO A 563 24.56 -2.90 -17.33
C PRO A 563 25.18 -3.68 -16.15
N ALA A 564 24.85 -3.35 -14.90
CA ALA A 564 25.18 -4.17 -13.73
C ALA A 564 24.22 -5.36 -13.52
N TYR A 565 23.05 -5.36 -14.15
CA TYR A 565 22.05 -6.42 -14.04
C TYR A 565 22.26 -7.49 -15.12
N ASP A 566 23.13 -8.48 -14.85
CA ASP A 566 23.43 -9.57 -15.80
C ASP A 566 22.33 -10.64 -15.93
N GLY A 567 21.17 -10.41 -15.29
CA GLY A 567 20.03 -11.33 -15.24
C GLY A 567 20.25 -12.56 -14.36
N ARG A 568 21.34 -12.64 -13.59
CA ARG A 568 21.64 -13.78 -12.71
C ARG A 568 21.42 -13.41 -11.23
N PRO A 569 20.97 -14.35 -10.40
CA PRO A 569 20.99 -14.14 -8.95
C PRO A 569 22.45 -14.02 -8.49
N ALA A 570 22.78 -12.92 -7.83
CA ALA A 570 24.14 -12.64 -7.39
C ALA A 570 24.67 -13.77 -6.48
N PRO A 571 25.87 -14.34 -6.76
CA PRO A 571 26.39 -15.45 -5.97
C PRO A 571 26.70 -15.01 -4.54
N ALA A 572 26.13 -15.71 -3.55
CA ALA A 572 26.31 -15.37 -2.14
C ALA A 572 27.79 -15.48 -1.71
N ILE A 573 28.44 -14.34 -1.48
CA ILE A 573 29.86 -14.27 -1.10
C ILE A 573 30.03 -14.73 0.36
N LEU A 574 30.51 -15.96 0.52
CA LEU A 574 30.84 -16.54 1.82
C LEU A 574 32.07 -15.88 2.46
N HIS A 575 31.84 -14.92 3.36
CA HIS A 575 32.87 -14.41 4.27
C HIS A 575 33.26 -15.47 5.31
N LEU A 576 34.11 -16.41 4.91
CA LEU A 576 34.71 -17.42 5.80
C LEU A 576 35.76 -16.78 6.72
N ALA A 577 35.32 -16.33 7.89
CA ALA A 577 36.21 -15.84 8.95
C ALA A 577 37.06 -16.99 9.54
N HIS A 578 38.24 -17.23 8.97
CA HIS A 578 39.24 -18.17 9.51
C HIS A 578 40.08 -17.51 10.61
N GLY A 579 39.61 -17.63 11.86
CA GLY A 579 40.43 -17.36 13.04
C GLY A 579 41.47 -18.49 13.26
N PRO A 580 42.76 -18.19 13.48
CA PRO A 580 43.78 -19.21 13.66
C PRO A 580 43.65 -19.92 15.01
N ARG A 581 43.38 -21.24 14.98
CA ARG A 581 43.50 -22.08 16.18
C ARG A 581 44.96 -22.35 16.50
N GLN A 582 45.48 -21.72 17.55
CA GLN A 582 46.68 -22.23 18.22
C GLN A 582 46.41 -23.64 18.77
N ARG A 583 47.41 -24.52 18.66
CA ARG A 583 47.50 -25.71 19.52
C ARG A 583 48.40 -25.37 20.69
N SER A 584 48.00 -25.74 21.89
CA SER A 584 48.91 -26.03 22.99
C SER A 584 49.25 -27.52 22.96
N ASP A 585 50.49 -27.85 23.26
CA ASP A 585 50.88 -29.20 23.71
C ASP A 585 50.48 -29.42 25.19
#